data_AF-A0A2V9Y1A0-F1
#
_entry.id   AF-A0A2V9Y1A0-F1
#
_cell.length_a   1.000
_cell.length_b   1.000
_cell.length_c   1.000
_cell.angle_alpha   90.00
_cell.angle_beta   90.00
_cell.angle_gamma   90.00
#
_symmetry.space_group_name_H-M   'P 1'
#
loop_
_entity.id
_entity.type
_entity.pdbx_description
1 polymer ?
#
loop_
_entity_poly.entity_id
_entity_poly.type
_entity_poly.pdbx_seq_one_letter_code
_entity_poly.pdbx_strand_id
1 'polypeptide(L)'
;MSEMVPIFGFQEFWPKSYEVYGPVFEAFARFGDLTSRMLVAADAKPTDTVEKAVYFLTRLTAFGLNDVVLLCGNGSGTGAMKIVRGMFETSTLAEYLRRNPKEVDDYVDFGRILSWRWYQWLLSKAPETAKQFTAEKVKELESEYNRVTSRFTNNKGKIRNQWTTKSIGEMAQEMGRTDQYELVYSLGCSIHHANFEGLTGYIEMKDDMVTMDGPPSFKWTGSALIAAHTYLLFALDTLNECCELGFDEETTAAGEEFNAVWKGREVL
;
A
#
# COMPACT_ATOMS: atom_id res chain seq x y z
N MET A 1 13.51 -41.13 -6.64
CA MET A 1 12.81 -40.02 -7.31
C MET A 1 13.27 -38.75 -6.60
N SER A 2 13.98 -37.84 -7.26
CA SER A 2 14.27 -36.54 -6.63
C SER A 2 12.94 -35.82 -6.46
N GLU A 3 12.64 -35.32 -5.28
CA GLU A 3 11.47 -34.45 -5.08
C GLU A 3 11.60 -33.24 -6.01
N MET A 4 10.64 -33.10 -6.92
CA MET A 4 10.57 -31.95 -7.80
C MET A 4 10.10 -30.77 -6.95
N VAL A 5 11.02 -29.86 -6.64
CA VAL A 5 10.68 -28.62 -5.94
C VAL A 5 9.85 -27.75 -6.89
N PRO A 6 8.65 -27.28 -6.47
CA PRO A 6 7.84 -26.41 -7.32
C PRO A 6 8.56 -25.09 -7.59
N ILE A 7 8.49 -24.62 -8.84
CA ILE A 7 8.95 -23.29 -9.24
C ILE A 7 7.79 -22.30 -9.05
N PHE A 8 8.06 -21.17 -8.39
CA PHE A 8 7.10 -20.09 -8.23
C PHE A 8 7.34 -19.02 -9.29
N GLY A 9 6.29 -18.62 -10.01
CA GLY A 9 6.37 -17.60 -11.06
C GLY A 9 7.04 -18.09 -12.35
N PHE A 10 7.76 -17.21 -13.04
CA PHE A 10 8.30 -17.45 -14.39
C PHE A 10 9.83 -17.48 -14.37
N GLN A 11 10.41 -18.63 -14.00
CA GLN A 11 11.86 -18.79 -13.80
C GLN A 11 12.72 -18.36 -15.00
N GLU A 12 12.24 -18.60 -16.20
CA GLU A 12 12.90 -18.20 -17.45
C GLU A 12 13.00 -16.68 -17.64
N PHE A 13 12.16 -15.92 -16.92
CA PHE A 13 12.12 -14.47 -16.96
C PHE A 13 13.06 -13.82 -15.94
N TRP A 14 13.45 -14.54 -14.87
CA TRP A 14 14.35 -13.99 -13.84
C TRP A 14 15.66 -13.44 -14.40
N PRO A 15 16.43 -14.16 -15.25
CA PRO A 15 17.67 -13.61 -15.81
C PRO A 15 17.41 -12.40 -16.73
N LYS A 16 16.29 -12.40 -17.47
CA LYS A 16 15.89 -11.26 -18.32
C LYS A 16 15.55 -10.03 -17.49
N SER A 17 14.83 -10.24 -16.39
CA SER A 17 14.47 -9.16 -15.47
C SER A 17 15.72 -8.58 -14.81
N TYR A 18 16.68 -9.41 -14.41
CA TYR A 18 17.95 -8.94 -13.87
C TYR A 18 18.84 -8.27 -14.92
N GLU A 19 18.85 -8.74 -16.17
CA GLU A 19 19.57 -8.07 -17.26
C GLU A 19 19.07 -6.63 -17.47
N VAL A 20 17.75 -6.42 -17.42
CA VAL A 20 17.15 -5.10 -17.60
C VAL A 20 17.24 -4.25 -16.34
N TYR A 21 16.90 -4.79 -15.17
CA TYR A 21 16.71 -4.04 -13.91
C TYR A 21 17.72 -4.38 -12.81
N GLY A 22 18.81 -5.08 -13.11
CA GLY A 22 19.79 -5.55 -12.11
C GLY A 22 20.27 -4.45 -11.14
N PRO A 23 20.78 -3.30 -11.63
CA PRO A 23 21.17 -2.19 -10.76
C PRO A 23 20.02 -1.64 -9.90
N VAL A 24 18.78 -1.70 -10.40
CA VAL A 24 17.58 -1.31 -9.64
C VAL A 24 17.34 -2.31 -8.52
N PHE A 25 17.32 -3.62 -8.80
CA PHE A 25 17.11 -4.64 -7.77
C PHE A 25 18.19 -4.62 -6.68
N GLU A 26 19.44 -4.31 -7.05
CA GLU A 26 20.52 -4.12 -6.08
C GLU A 26 20.30 -2.90 -5.19
N ALA A 27 19.82 -1.79 -5.75
CA ALA A 27 19.44 -0.61 -4.97
C ALA A 27 18.26 -0.94 -4.02
N PHE A 28 17.27 -1.70 -4.47
CA PHE A 28 16.17 -2.19 -3.62
C PHE A 28 16.67 -3.09 -2.49
N ALA A 29 17.68 -3.94 -2.70
CA ALA A 29 18.23 -4.77 -1.64
C ALA A 29 18.88 -3.93 -0.54
N ARG A 30 19.65 -2.89 -0.91
CA ARG A 30 20.21 -1.91 0.04
C ARG A 30 19.13 -1.09 0.74
N PHE A 31 18.12 -0.64 -0.01
CA PHE A 31 16.98 0.08 0.54
C PHE A 31 16.15 -0.79 1.51
N GLY A 32 16.06 -2.09 1.25
CA GLY A 32 15.44 -3.06 2.16
C GLY A 32 16.18 -3.19 3.50
N ASP A 33 17.51 -3.14 3.50
CA ASP A 33 18.31 -3.08 4.73
C ASP A 33 18.01 -1.80 5.53
N LEU A 34 18.04 -0.63 4.88
CA LEU A 34 17.67 0.65 5.53
C LEU A 34 16.26 0.58 6.12
N THR A 35 15.30 0.09 5.33
CA THR A 35 13.90 -0.10 5.78
C THR A 35 13.86 -0.95 7.05
N SER A 36 14.55 -2.09 7.06
CA SER A 36 14.62 -2.98 8.22
C SER A 36 15.18 -2.27 9.45
N ARG A 37 16.31 -1.55 9.31
CA ARG A 37 16.92 -0.80 10.41
C ARG A 37 15.99 0.26 10.98
N MET A 38 15.31 1.03 10.13
CA MET A 38 14.36 2.06 10.56
C MET A 38 13.15 1.46 11.27
N LEU A 39 12.59 0.36 10.74
CA LEU A 39 11.47 -0.33 11.38
C LEU A 39 11.86 -0.92 12.75
N VAL A 40 13.04 -1.51 12.87
CA VAL A 40 13.57 -2.01 14.16
C VAL A 40 13.80 -0.87 15.15
N ALA A 41 14.37 0.26 14.70
CA ALA A 41 14.52 1.44 15.54
C ALA A 41 13.17 1.98 16.03
N ALA A 42 12.14 1.90 15.17
CA ALA A 42 10.78 2.28 15.50
C ALA A 42 10.07 1.27 16.40
N ASP A 43 10.41 -0.03 16.45
CA ASP A 43 9.65 -1.02 17.23
C ASP A 43 9.48 -0.65 18.72
N ALA A 44 10.44 0.07 19.31
CA ALA A 44 10.44 0.46 20.72
C ALA A 44 10.00 1.91 20.98
N LYS A 45 9.69 2.70 19.93
CA LYS A 45 9.49 4.15 20.01
C LYS A 45 8.04 4.61 20.13
N PRO A 46 7.05 4.08 19.37
CA PRO A 46 5.66 4.53 19.39
C PRO A 46 5.03 4.46 20.78
N THR A 47 4.94 5.62 21.41
CA THR A 47 4.34 5.82 22.71
C THR A 47 2.85 6.17 22.58
N ASP A 48 2.50 7.02 21.62
CA ASP A 48 1.13 7.51 21.41
C ASP A 48 0.41 6.86 20.22
N THR A 49 -0.86 7.23 20.00
CA THR A 49 -1.70 6.68 18.94
C THR A 49 -1.27 7.13 17.54
N VAL A 50 -0.74 8.35 17.41
CA VAL A 50 -0.27 8.91 16.13
C VAL A 50 0.95 8.14 15.65
N GLU A 51 1.96 8.02 16.51
CA GLU A 51 3.20 7.29 16.22
C GLU A 51 2.89 5.83 15.85
N LYS A 52 1.96 5.18 16.57
CA LYS A 52 1.51 3.81 16.26
C LYS A 52 0.85 3.72 14.90
N ALA A 53 -0.06 4.65 14.58
CA ALA A 53 -0.75 4.66 13.29
C ALA A 53 0.24 4.83 12.13
N VAL A 54 1.14 5.82 12.24
CA VAL A 54 2.22 6.07 11.25
C VAL A 54 3.08 4.83 11.09
N TYR A 55 3.57 4.26 12.18
CA TYR A 55 4.41 3.06 12.16
C TYR A 55 3.74 1.85 11.49
N PHE A 56 2.48 1.54 11.83
CA PHE A 56 1.77 0.42 11.20
C PHE A 56 1.50 0.67 9.72
N LEU A 57 1.15 1.89 9.33
CA LEU A 57 0.95 2.25 7.93
C LEU A 57 2.26 2.16 7.13
N THR A 58 3.37 2.65 7.67
CA THR A 58 4.70 2.51 7.04
C THR A 58 5.12 1.05 6.91
N ARG A 59 4.85 0.20 7.92
CA ARG A 59 5.07 -1.26 7.81
C ARG A 59 4.25 -1.89 6.70
N LEU A 60 2.98 -1.51 6.54
CA LEU A 60 2.14 -2.00 5.43
C LEU A 60 2.70 -1.56 4.07
N THR A 61 3.20 -0.33 3.95
CA THR A 61 3.91 0.12 2.75
C THR A 61 5.17 -0.72 2.50
N ALA A 62 5.94 -1.04 3.53
CA ALA A 62 7.16 -1.85 3.42
C ALA A 62 6.89 -3.30 2.95
N PHE A 63 5.80 -3.93 3.41
CA PHE A 63 5.39 -5.24 2.88
C PHE A 63 5.09 -5.17 1.39
N GLY A 64 4.44 -4.09 0.93
CA GLY A 64 4.17 -3.88 -0.49
C GLY A 64 5.44 -3.79 -1.36
N LEU A 65 6.55 -3.27 -0.83
CA LEU A 65 7.82 -3.23 -1.57
C LEU A 65 8.31 -4.64 -1.94
N ASN A 66 8.23 -5.58 -0.98
CA ASN A 66 8.64 -6.96 -1.21
C ASN A 66 7.78 -7.61 -2.30
N ASP A 67 6.45 -7.43 -2.21
CA ASP A 67 5.51 -7.95 -3.20
C ASP A 67 5.76 -7.36 -4.59
N VAL A 68 6.06 -6.06 -4.69
CA VAL A 68 6.39 -5.41 -5.97
C VAL A 68 7.67 -6.00 -6.56
N VAL A 69 8.75 -6.13 -5.80
CA VAL A 69 10.01 -6.71 -6.29
C VAL A 69 9.80 -8.16 -6.75
N LEU A 70 9.04 -8.95 -5.98
CA LEU A 70 8.69 -10.32 -6.33
C LEU A 70 7.93 -10.39 -7.65
N LEU A 71 6.91 -9.56 -7.83
CA LEU A 71 6.08 -9.54 -9.04
C LEU A 71 6.86 -9.03 -10.25
N CYS A 72 7.64 -7.95 -10.11
CA CYS A 72 8.48 -7.38 -11.16
C CYS A 72 9.61 -8.33 -11.60
N GLY A 73 10.26 -9.02 -10.66
CA GLY A 73 11.25 -10.06 -10.96
C GLY A 73 10.68 -11.20 -11.81
N ASN A 74 9.38 -11.44 -11.69
CA ASN A 74 8.63 -12.44 -12.46
C ASN A 74 7.91 -11.87 -13.70
N GLY A 75 8.18 -10.63 -14.10
CA GLY A 75 7.51 -10.02 -15.27
C GLY A 75 6.01 -9.78 -15.08
N SER A 76 5.57 -9.59 -13.84
CA SER A 76 4.16 -9.33 -13.49
C SER A 76 3.96 -7.86 -13.09
N GLY A 77 4.40 -6.93 -13.93
CA GLY A 77 4.30 -5.48 -13.67
C GLY A 77 2.86 -5.00 -13.47
N THR A 78 1.89 -5.52 -14.22
CA THR A 78 0.46 -5.23 -14.00
C THR A 78 -0.03 -5.69 -12.62
N GLY A 79 0.48 -6.81 -12.11
CA GLY A 79 0.24 -7.27 -10.76
C GLY A 79 0.87 -6.32 -9.73
N ALA A 80 2.12 -5.91 -9.97
CA ALA A 80 2.82 -4.95 -9.12
C ALA A 80 2.10 -3.59 -9.05
N MET A 81 1.50 -3.14 -10.16
CA MET A 81 0.69 -1.91 -10.19
C MET A 81 -0.54 -1.95 -9.26
N LYS A 82 -1.08 -3.14 -8.98
CA LYS A 82 -2.17 -3.30 -7.99
C LYS A 82 -1.65 -3.11 -6.57
N ILE A 83 -0.40 -3.53 -6.31
CA ILE A 83 0.24 -3.37 -4.99
C ILE A 83 0.63 -1.91 -4.76
N VAL A 84 1.23 -1.23 -5.73
CA VAL A 84 1.64 0.19 -5.56
C VAL A 84 0.46 1.11 -5.30
N ARG A 85 -0.76 0.79 -5.78
CA ARG A 85 -1.99 1.48 -5.38
C ARG A 85 -2.18 1.47 -3.86
N GLY A 86 -2.03 0.32 -3.22
CA GLY A 86 -2.15 0.18 -1.76
C GLY A 86 -0.98 0.85 -1.02
N MET A 87 0.22 0.80 -1.58
CA MET A 87 1.38 1.53 -1.05
C MET A 87 1.15 3.05 -1.08
N PHE A 88 0.52 3.58 -2.13
CA PHE A 88 0.13 4.99 -2.19
C PHE A 88 -0.84 5.35 -1.06
N GLU A 89 -1.89 4.55 -0.85
CA GLU A 89 -2.86 4.80 0.23
C GLU A 89 -2.20 4.78 1.61
N THR A 90 -1.42 3.74 1.90
CA THR A 90 -0.79 3.58 3.22
C THR A 90 0.24 4.68 3.50
N SER A 91 1.10 5.01 2.53
CA SER A 91 2.06 6.13 2.66
C SER A 91 1.35 7.49 2.77
N THR A 92 0.25 7.69 2.04
CA THR A 92 -0.53 8.94 2.10
C THR A 92 -1.24 9.09 3.44
N LEU A 93 -1.88 8.02 3.94
CA LEU A 93 -2.52 8.03 5.25
C LEU A 93 -1.51 8.25 6.37
N ALA A 94 -0.31 7.66 6.30
CA ALA A 94 0.72 7.84 7.31
C ALA A 94 1.04 9.32 7.49
N GLU A 95 1.38 10.02 6.40
CA GLU A 95 1.71 11.44 6.47
C GLU A 95 0.49 12.29 6.82
N TYR A 96 -0.68 11.98 6.27
CA TYR A 96 -1.90 12.72 6.57
C TYR A 96 -2.22 12.68 8.07
N LEU A 97 -2.14 11.51 8.69
CA LEU A 97 -2.42 11.33 10.12
C LEU A 97 -1.34 11.97 11.00
N ARG A 98 -0.07 11.96 10.57
CA ARG A 98 1.01 12.69 11.24
C ARG A 98 0.74 14.21 11.26
N ARG A 99 0.29 14.78 10.14
CA ARG A 99 -0.06 16.20 10.01
C ARG A 99 -1.38 16.57 10.70
N ASN A 100 -2.28 15.60 10.87
CA ASN A 100 -3.61 15.78 11.44
C ASN A 100 -3.81 14.88 12.68
N PRO A 101 -3.02 15.06 13.75
CA PRO A 101 -3.02 14.13 14.91
C PRO A 101 -4.39 14.04 15.60
N LYS A 102 -5.23 15.08 15.50
CA LYS A 102 -6.60 15.11 16.04
C LYS A 102 -7.56 14.15 15.33
N GLU A 103 -7.24 13.72 14.12
CA GLU A 103 -8.07 12.80 13.32
C GLU A 103 -7.68 11.32 13.52
N VAL A 104 -6.56 11.04 14.20
CA VAL A 104 -6.09 9.66 14.42
C VAL A 104 -7.08 8.85 15.24
N ASP A 105 -7.70 9.46 16.25
CA ASP A 105 -8.74 8.78 17.02
C ASP A 105 -9.95 8.42 16.16
N ASP A 106 -10.33 9.27 15.20
CA ASP A 106 -11.41 8.94 14.25
C ASP A 106 -10.99 7.76 13.36
N TYR A 107 -9.76 7.74 12.86
CA TYR A 107 -9.21 6.64 12.07
C TYR A 107 -9.26 5.30 12.83
N VAL A 108 -8.79 5.27 14.08
CA VAL A 108 -8.74 4.07 14.91
C VAL A 108 -10.15 3.65 15.39
N ASP A 109 -10.93 4.58 15.93
CA ASP A 109 -12.26 4.27 16.49
C ASP A 109 -13.27 3.87 15.41
N PHE A 110 -13.08 4.27 14.15
CA PHE A 110 -13.95 3.79 13.06
C PHE A 110 -13.84 2.28 12.85
N GLY A 111 -12.72 1.65 13.25
CA GLY A 111 -12.59 0.20 13.31
C GLY A 111 -13.67 -0.47 14.17
N ARG A 112 -14.17 0.21 15.22
CA ARG A 112 -15.28 -0.27 16.05
C ARG A 112 -16.60 -0.28 15.30
N ILE A 113 -16.84 0.74 14.46
CA ILE A 113 -17.99 0.78 13.55
C ILE A 113 -17.94 -0.37 12.54
N LEU A 114 -16.78 -0.61 11.93
CA LEU A 114 -16.59 -1.69 10.95
C LEU A 114 -16.78 -3.07 11.60
N SER A 115 -16.21 -3.28 12.78
CA SER A 115 -16.32 -4.56 13.52
C SER A 115 -17.77 -4.90 13.85
N TRP A 116 -18.54 -3.92 14.33
CA TRP A 116 -19.97 -4.12 14.62
C TRP A 116 -20.79 -4.36 13.35
N ARG A 117 -20.56 -3.60 12.28
CA ARG A 117 -21.23 -3.80 10.99
C ARG A 117 -20.98 -5.20 10.43
N TRP A 118 -19.75 -5.68 10.52
CA TRP A 118 -19.41 -7.02 10.07
C TRP A 118 -20.13 -8.09 10.90
N TYR A 119 -20.15 -7.96 12.24
CA TYR A 119 -20.90 -8.88 13.09
C TYR A 119 -22.42 -8.87 12.79
N GLN A 120 -23.02 -7.69 12.59
CA GLN A 120 -24.43 -7.56 12.19
C GLN A 120 -24.69 -8.22 10.82
N TRP A 121 -23.76 -8.08 9.87
CA TRP A 121 -23.84 -8.78 8.60
C TRP A 121 -23.78 -10.31 8.79
N LEU A 122 -22.84 -10.82 9.61
CA LEU A 122 -22.74 -12.25 9.93
C LEU A 122 -24.03 -12.77 10.55
N LEU A 123 -24.63 -12.06 11.51
CA LEU A 123 -25.93 -12.44 12.08
C LEU A 123 -27.02 -12.59 11.00
N SER A 124 -27.01 -11.72 10.00
CA SER A 124 -28.03 -11.71 8.94
C SER A 124 -27.77 -12.68 7.78
N LYS A 125 -26.50 -12.99 7.47
CA LYS A 125 -26.10 -13.74 6.26
C LYS A 125 -25.32 -15.01 6.52
N ALA A 126 -24.67 -15.14 7.67
CA ALA A 126 -23.82 -16.27 8.04
C ALA A 126 -23.95 -16.60 9.54
N PRO A 127 -25.15 -16.97 10.03
CA PRO A 127 -25.42 -17.10 11.46
C PRO A 127 -24.56 -18.18 12.15
N GLU A 128 -24.16 -19.24 11.45
CA GLU A 128 -23.26 -20.25 12.03
C GLU A 128 -21.86 -19.70 12.31
N THR A 129 -21.36 -18.77 11.50
CA THR A 129 -20.12 -18.05 11.78
C THR A 129 -20.32 -17.06 12.93
N ALA A 130 -21.47 -16.38 12.99
CA ALA A 130 -21.78 -15.46 14.10
C ALA A 130 -21.81 -16.17 15.47
N LYS A 131 -22.26 -17.43 15.52
CA LYS A 131 -22.27 -18.26 16.75
C LYS A 131 -20.88 -18.58 17.30
N GLN A 132 -19.82 -18.37 16.53
CA GLN A 132 -18.44 -18.56 17.02
C GLN A 132 -18.00 -17.45 17.98
N PHE A 133 -18.75 -16.34 18.04
CA PHE A 133 -18.48 -15.24 18.97
C PHE A 133 -19.05 -15.56 20.35
N THR A 134 -18.25 -15.36 21.40
CA THR A 134 -18.74 -15.47 22.78
C THR A 134 -19.68 -14.31 23.11
N ALA A 135 -20.57 -14.50 24.08
CA ALA A 135 -21.49 -13.46 24.54
C ALA A 135 -20.73 -12.21 25.03
N GLU A 136 -19.60 -12.41 25.69
CA GLU A 136 -18.71 -11.34 26.15
C GLU A 136 -18.17 -10.54 24.98
N LYS A 137 -17.74 -11.21 23.90
CA LYS A 137 -17.22 -10.52 22.72
C LYS A 137 -18.30 -9.71 22.01
N VAL A 138 -19.52 -10.25 21.92
CA VAL A 138 -20.65 -9.52 21.32
C VAL A 138 -20.97 -8.26 22.11
N LYS A 139 -21.02 -8.37 23.44
CA LYS A 139 -21.24 -7.23 24.34
C LYS A 139 -20.13 -6.18 24.22
N GLU A 140 -18.87 -6.60 24.09
CA GLU A 140 -17.74 -5.71 23.84
C GLU A 140 -17.91 -4.94 22.51
N LEU A 141 -18.24 -5.65 21.42
CA LEU A 141 -18.44 -5.02 20.11
C LEU A 141 -19.55 -3.98 20.14
N GLU A 142 -20.68 -4.30 20.77
CA GLU A 142 -21.81 -3.38 20.91
C GLU A 142 -21.46 -2.16 21.78
N SER A 143 -20.78 -2.38 22.91
CA SER A 143 -20.34 -1.31 23.81
C SER A 143 -19.40 -0.34 23.11
N GLU A 144 -18.39 -0.85 22.40
CA GLU A 144 -17.43 -0.03 21.66
C GLU A 144 -18.09 0.71 20.49
N TYR A 145 -19.01 0.07 19.78
CA TYR A 145 -19.81 0.74 18.75
C TYR A 145 -20.60 1.92 19.33
N ASN A 146 -21.34 1.69 20.42
CA ASN A 146 -22.17 2.71 21.06
C ASN A 146 -21.33 3.87 21.60
N ARG A 147 -20.11 3.60 22.12
CA ARG A 147 -19.17 4.61 22.61
C ARG A 147 -18.81 5.64 21.53
N VAL A 148 -18.64 5.22 20.28
CA VAL A 148 -18.05 6.06 19.22
C VAL A 148 -19.07 6.52 18.15
N THR A 149 -20.26 5.90 18.09
CA THR A 149 -21.22 6.10 16.98
C THR A 149 -21.68 7.53 16.76
N SER A 150 -21.78 8.33 17.83
CA SER A 150 -22.24 9.73 17.75
C SER A 150 -21.31 10.60 16.92
N ARG A 151 -19.99 10.36 16.96
CA ARG A 151 -18.96 11.08 16.17
C ARG A 151 -19.08 10.83 14.66
N PHE A 152 -19.61 9.67 14.27
CA PHE A 152 -19.72 9.26 12.88
C PHE A 152 -21.13 9.44 12.30
N THR A 153 -22.09 9.88 13.12
CA THR A 153 -23.49 10.11 12.74
C THR A 153 -23.68 11.54 12.21
N ASN A 154 -24.26 11.68 11.01
CA ASN A 154 -24.59 12.99 10.47
C ASN A 154 -25.90 13.55 11.08
N ASN A 155 -26.24 14.79 10.73
CA ASN A 155 -27.47 15.48 11.17
C ASN A 155 -28.79 14.76 10.78
N LYS A 156 -28.76 13.81 9.84
CA LYS A 156 -29.91 12.98 9.43
C LYS A 156 -29.95 11.64 10.17
N GLY A 157 -29.11 11.44 11.18
CA GLY A 157 -29.03 10.17 11.92
C GLY A 157 -28.34 9.04 11.15
N LYS A 158 -27.70 9.33 10.00
CA LYS A 158 -27.00 8.32 9.20
C LYS A 158 -25.52 8.30 9.54
N ILE A 159 -25.02 7.11 9.90
CA ILE A 159 -23.60 6.86 10.14
C ILE A 159 -22.85 6.86 8.80
N ARG A 160 -21.71 7.55 8.74
CA ARG A 160 -20.83 7.59 7.56
C ARG A 160 -20.28 6.21 7.21
N ASN A 161 -19.91 6.03 5.94
CA ASN A 161 -19.28 4.79 5.46
C ASN A 161 -17.75 4.82 5.57
N GLN A 162 -17.18 5.96 5.94
CA GLN A 162 -15.74 6.19 6.08
C GLN A 162 -15.48 6.97 7.37
N TRP A 163 -14.26 6.86 7.90
CA TRP A 163 -13.83 7.53 9.13
C TRP A 163 -13.72 9.06 8.94
N THR A 164 -13.22 9.48 7.79
CA THR A 164 -13.05 10.88 7.39
C THR A 164 -14.14 11.34 6.40
N THR A 165 -14.21 12.65 6.18
CA THR A 165 -14.95 13.24 5.05
C THR A 165 -14.06 13.51 3.83
N LYS A 166 -12.73 13.43 3.98
CA LYS A 166 -11.79 13.66 2.89
C LYS A 166 -11.56 12.38 2.08
N SER A 167 -11.53 12.52 0.77
CA SER A 167 -11.03 11.51 -0.15
C SER A 167 -9.51 11.41 -0.09
N ILE A 168 -8.96 10.29 -0.55
CA ILE A 168 -7.50 10.11 -0.64
C ILE A 168 -6.85 11.13 -1.60
N GLY A 169 -7.58 11.58 -2.62
CA GLY A 169 -7.11 12.62 -3.55
C GLY A 169 -6.99 13.99 -2.87
N GLU A 170 -7.96 14.35 -2.03
CA GLU A 170 -7.87 15.58 -1.20
C GLU A 170 -6.69 15.50 -0.22
N MET A 171 -6.47 14.35 0.43
CA MET A 171 -5.30 14.14 1.29
C MET A 171 -3.99 14.27 0.51
N ALA A 172 -3.91 13.68 -0.68
CA ALA A 172 -2.74 13.75 -1.54
C ALA A 172 -2.45 15.19 -1.99
N GLN A 173 -3.49 15.97 -2.32
CA GLN A 173 -3.38 17.37 -2.70
C GLN A 173 -2.77 18.22 -1.58
N GLU A 174 -3.20 18.03 -0.33
CA GLU A 174 -2.67 18.75 0.85
C GLU A 174 -1.17 18.52 1.08
N MET A 175 -0.62 17.45 0.52
CA MET A 175 0.78 17.06 0.66
C MET A 175 1.58 17.24 -0.64
N GLY A 176 0.99 17.85 -1.68
CA GLY A 176 1.65 18.07 -2.98
C GLY A 176 1.86 16.81 -3.81
N ARG A 177 1.04 15.78 -3.62
CA ARG A 177 1.16 14.46 -4.29
C ARG A 177 0.08 14.21 -5.35
N THR A 178 -0.52 15.28 -5.90
CA THR A 178 -1.59 15.18 -6.90
C THR A 178 -1.17 14.37 -8.13
N ASP A 179 0.03 14.56 -8.66
CA ASP A 179 0.48 13.82 -9.85
C ASP A 179 0.59 12.31 -9.58
N GLN A 180 1.05 11.92 -8.39
CA GLN A 180 1.12 10.51 -7.98
C GLN A 180 -0.27 9.90 -7.84
N TYR A 181 -1.24 10.69 -7.36
CA TYR A 181 -2.64 10.30 -7.29
C TYR A 181 -3.25 10.11 -8.69
N GLU A 182 -3.15 11.14 -9.53
CA GLU A 182 -3.81 11.17 -10.84
C GLU A 182 -3.20 10.17 -11.84
N LEU A 183 -1.89 9.91 -11.77
CA LEU A 183 -1.21 9.04 -12.73
C LEU A 183 -1.12 7.59 -12.24
N VAL A 184 -0.48 7.38 -11.09
CA VAL A 184 -0.11 6.03 -10.64
C VAL A 184 -1.25 5.38 -9.86
N TYR A 185 -1.84 6.10 -8.91
CA TYR A 185 -2.95 5.55 -8.12
C TYR A 185 -4.19 5.31 -8.99
N SER A 186 -4.59 6.28 -9.83
CA SER A 186 -5.74 6.11 -10.73
C SER A 186 -5.57 4.93 -11.68
N LEU A 187 -4.41 4.79 -12.32
CA LEU A 187 -4.13 3.62 -13.17
C LEU A 187 -4.17 2.30 -12.38
N GLY A 188 -3.53 2.25 -11.21
CA GLY A 188 -3.57 1.08 -10.34
C GLY A 188 -5.01 0.74 -9.89
N CYS A 189 -5.85 1.75 -9.67
CA CYS A 189 -7.27 1.63 -9.35
C CYS A 189 -8.06 1.04 -10.54
N SER A 190 -7.83 1.55 -11.75
CA SER A 190 -8.44 1.05 -12.98
C SER A 190 -8.07 -0.42 -13.25
N ILE A 191 -6.78 -0.77 -13.09
CA ILE A 191 -6.29 -2.15 -13.18
C ILE A 191 -6.90 -3.05 -12.10
N HIS A 192 -7.07 -2.55 -10.87
CA HIS A 192 -7.68 -3.31 -9.76
C HIS A 192 -9.17 -3.57 -9.99
N HIS A 193 -9.92 -2.57 -10.47
CA HIS A 193 -11.35 -2.68 -10.72
C HIS A 193 -11.70 -3.34 -12.06
N ALA A 194 -10.70 -3.62 -12.91
CA ALA A 194 -10.88 -4.18 -14.25
C ALA A 194 -11.90 -3.39 -15.08
N ASN A 195 -11.89 -2.05 -14.95
CA ASN A 195 -12.64 -1.19 -15.86
C ASN A 195 -11.98 -1.20 -17.25
N PHE A 196 -12.59 -0.54 -18.24
CA PHE A 196 -12.06 -0.57 -19.61
C PHE A 196 -10.63 -0.02 -19.72
N GLU A 197 -10.27 1.02 -18.96
CA GLU A 197 -8.89 1.54 -18.88
C GLU A 197 -7.93 0.52 -18.23
N GLY A 198 -8.38 -0.20 -17.21
CA GLY A 198 -7.62 -1.30 -16.62
C GLY A 198 -7.39 -2.43 -17.62
N LEU A 199 -8.39 -2.74 -18.45
CA LEU A 199 -8.30 -3.73 -19.52
C LEU A 199 -7.29 -3.29 -20.59
N THR A 200 -7.28 -2.02 -21.00
CA THR A 200 -6.27 -1.52 -21.96
C THR A 200 -4.85 -1.59 -21.39
N GLY A 201 -4.71 -1.55 -20.06
CA GLY A 201 -3.47 -1.87 -19.35
C GLY A 201 -2.89 -3.25 -19.68
N TYR A 202 -3.70 -4.20 -20.14
CA TYR A 202 -3.30 -5.55 -20.57
C TYR A 202 -3.30 -5.76 -22.08
N ILE A 203 -3.63 -4.75 -22.89
CA ILE A 203 -3.75 -4.91 -24.34
C ILE A 203 -2.54 -4.29 -25.05
N GLU A 204 -2.10 -4.94 -26.13
CA GLU A 204 -1.17 -4.38 -27.11
C GLU A 204 -1.80 -4.48 -28.51
N MET A 205 -1.59 -3.45 -29.33
CA MET A 205 -1.94 -3.45 -30.76
C MET A 205 -0.72 -3.89 -31.55
N LYS A 206 -0.81 -5.03 -32.22
CA LYS A 206 0.26 -5.54 -33.08
C LYS A 206 -0.33 -5.97 -34.41
N ASP A 207 0.17 -5.39 -35.52
CA ASP A 207 -0.25 -5.72 -36.88
C ASP A 207 -1.79 -5.69 -37.06
N ASP A 208 -2.44 -4.63 -36.58
CA ASP A 208 -3.91 -4.45 -36.55
C ASP A 208 -4.70 -5.49 -35.73
N MET A 209 -4.02 -6.33 -34.95
CA MET A 209 -4.63 -7.27 -34.01
C MET A 209 -4.49 -6.79 -32.56
N VAL A 210 -5.59 -6.91 -31.82
CA VAL A 210 -5.64 -6.71 -30.37
C VAL A 210 -5.17 -8.01 -29.70
N THR A 211 -4.04 -7.98 -29.01
CA THR A 211 -3.57 -9.12 -28.21
C THR A 211 -3.52 -8.76 -26.72
N MET A 212 -3.80 -9.72 -25.85
CA MET A 212 -3.57 -9.56 -24.41
C MET A 212 -2.09 -9.81 -24.10
N ASP A 213 -1.41 -8.80 -23.57
CA ASP A 213 -0.08 -8.89 -22.98
C ASP A 213 -0.22 -9.24 -21.48
N GLY A 214 -0.10 -10.55 -21.20
CA GLY A 214 -0.10 -11.09 -19.84
C GLY A 214 1.32 -11.39 -19.35
N PRO A 215 1.53 -11.58 -18.04
CA PRO A 215 2.82 -12.02 -17.51
C PRO A 215 3.29 -13.35 -18.14
N PRO A 216 4.60 -13.50 -18.39
CA PRO A 216 5.66 -12.57 -18.04
C PRO A 216 5.92 -11.52 -19.14
N SER A 217 5.90 -10.24 -18.77
CA SER A 217 6.27 -9.13 -19.65
C SER A 217 6.93 -7.99 -18.85
N PHE A 218 7.56 -7.04 -19.55
CA PHE A 218 8.13 -5.85 -18.90
C PHE A 218 7.12 -4.73 -18.70
N LYS A 219 5.89 -4.89 -19.19
CA LYS A 219 4.86 -3.87 -19.14
C LYS A 219 4.59 -3.47 -17.69
N TRP A 220 4.68 -2.17 -17.41
CA TRP A 220 4.54 -1.56 -16.09
C TRP A 220 5.60 -1.92 -15.05
N THR A 221 6.60 -2.75 -15.37
CA THR A 221 7.62 -3.14 -14.39
C THR A 221 8.42 -1.93 -13.91
N GLY A 222 8.87 -1.06 -14.83
CA GLY A 222 9.60 0.16 -14.47
C GLY A 222 8.75 1.11 -13.64
N SER A 223 7.54 1.42 -14.12
CA SER A 223 6.57 2.27 -13.42
C SER A 223 6.25 1.77 -12.00
N ALA A 224 6.04 0.47 -11.82
CA ALA A 224 5.77 -0.12 -10.50
C ALA A 224 6.97 -0.01 -9.55
N LEU A 225 8.20 -0.29 -10.04
CA LEU A 225 9.41 -0.16 -9.22
C LEU A 225 9.66 1.28 -8.78
N ILE A 226 9.50 2.26 -9.70
CA ILE A 226 9.64 3.69 -9.37
C ILE A 226 8.62 4.10 -8.31
N ALA A 227 7.34 3.74 -8.51
CA ALA A 227 6.29 4.07 -7.58
C ALA A 227 6.51 3.43 -6.20
N ALA A 228 6.88 2.16 -6.14
CA ALA A 228 7.09 1.43 -4.89
C ALA A 228 8.20 2.05 -4.04
N HIS A 229 9.36 2.35 -4.65
CA HIS A 229 10.44 3.03 -3.93
C HIS A 229 10.02 4.42 -3.46
N THR A 230 9.40 5.21 -4.34
CA THR A 230 8.95 6.57 -4.03
C THR A 230 8.00 6.58 -2.82
N TYR A 231 7.04 5.66 -2.78
CA TYR A 231 6.05 5.60 -1.71
C TYR A 231 6.62 5.07 -0.40
N LEU A 232 7.52 4.09 -0.44
CA LEU A 232 8.17 3.62 0.77
C LEU A 232 9.15 4.66 1.32
N LEU A 233 9.95 5.31 0.47
CA LEU A 233 10.86 6.37 0.93
C LEU A 233 10.08 7.49 1.62
N PHE A 234 8.99 7.94 1.01
CA PHE A 234 8.09 8.92 1.61
C PHE A 234 7.51 8.46 2.97
N ALA A 235 7.11 7.18 3.08
CA ALA A 235 6.58 6.62 4.33
C ALA A 235 7.68 6.46 5.40
N LEU A 236 8.93 6.21 5.00
CA LEU A 236 10.09 6.15 5.90
C LEU A 236 10.48 7.54 6.39
N ASP A 237 10.47 8.57 5.53
CA ASP A 237 10.69 9.96 5.94
C ASP A 237 9.60 10.40 6.93
N THR A 238 8.34 10.08 6.63
CA THR A 238 7.20 10.31 7.54
C THR A 238 7.43 9.67 8.91
N LEU A 239 7.90 8.42 8.94
CA LEU A 239 8.19 7.68 10.17
C LEU A 239 9.40 8.28 10.90
N ASN A 240 10.45 8.65 10.18
CA ASN A 240 11.66 9.26 10.73
C ASN A 240 11.32 10.58 11.44
N GLU A 241 10.53 11.43 10.80
CA GLU A 241 10.04 12.68 11.39
C GLU A 241 9.10 12.43 12.57
N CYS A 242 8.16 11.48 12.44
CA CYS A 242 7.16 11.24 13.47
C CYS A 242 7.76 10.67 14.76
N CYS A 243 8.77 9.81 14.65
CA CYS A 243 9.35 9.10 15.79
C CYS A 243 10.77 9.56 16.16
N GLU A 244 11.26 10.62 15.51
CA GLU A 244 12.59 11.20 15.71
C GLU A 244 13.70 10.13 15.66
N LEU A 245 13.73 9.36 14.57
CA LEU A 245 14.62 8.19 14.48
C LEU A 245 16.07 8.56 14.13
N GLY A 246 16.30 9.71 13.48
CA GLY A 246 17.63 10.23 13.15
C GLY A 246 18.29 9.59 11.94
N PHE A 247 17.50 9.17 10.94
CA PHE A 247 17.97 8.55 9.69
C PHE A 247 17.96 9.52 8.48
N ASP A 248 17.92 10.84 8.71
CA ASP A 248 17.75 11.85 7.66
C ASP A 248 18.82 11.78 6.56
N GLU A 249 20.07 11.53 6.93
CA GLU A 249 21.18 11.39 5.98
C GLU A 249 21.03 10.10 5.16
N GLU A 250 20.66 8.98 5.77
CA GLU A 250 20.48 7.72 5.05
C GLU A 250 19.26 7.68 4.15
N THR A 251 18.13 8.29 4.53
CA THR A 251 16.96 8.37 3.63
C THR A 251 17.26 9.29 2.45
N THR A 252 17.97 10.40 2.67
CA THR A 252 18.46 11.26 1.59
C THR A 252 19.38 10.50 0.64
N ALA A 253 20.38 9.78 1.17
CA ALA A 253 21.31 8.99 0.35
C ALA A 253 20.60 7.88 -0.44
N ALA A 254 19.61 7.20 0.15
CA ALA A 254 18.80 6.20 -0.55
C ALA A 254 18.01 6.82 -1.71
N GLY A 255 17.43 8.00 -1.52
CA GLY A 255 16.76 8.75 -2.59
C GLY A 255 17.71 9.13 -3.74
N GLU A 256 18.91 9.61 -3.43
CA GLU A 256 19.93 9.95 -4.43
C GLU A 256 20.40 8.73 -5.22
N GLU A 257 20.68 7.63 -4.52
CA GLU A 257 21.09 6.36 -5.13
C GLU A 257 20.00 5.84 -6.09
N PHE A 258 18.74 5.89 -5.66
CA PHE A 258 17.63 5.45 -6.50
C PHE A 258 17.49 6.32 -7.74
N ASN A 259 17.57 7.63 -7.60
CA ASN A 259 17.54 8.54 -8.76
C ASN A 259 18.69 8.27 -9.73
N ALA A 260 19.88 7.92 -9.23
CA ALA A 260 21.03 7.60 -10.05
C ALA A 260 20.80 6.33 -10.89
N VAL A 261 20.19 5.27 -10.33
CA VAL A 261 19.95 4.03 -11.07
C VAL A 261 18.87 4.16 -12.16
N TRP A 262 17.97 5.15 -12.06
CA TRP A 262 16.95 5.44 -13.07
C TRP A 262 17.35 6.47 -14.12
N LYS A 263 18.40 7.25 -13.86
CA LYS A 263 18.85 8.30 -14.77
C LYS A 263 19.21 7.72 -16.15
N GLY A 264 18.54 8.21 -17.19
CA GLY A 264 18.78 7.80 -18.57
C GLY A 264 18.13 6.46 -18.98
N ARG A 265 17.27 5.88 -18.14
CA ARG A 265 16.42 4.74 -18.52
C ARG A 265 15.12 5.24 -19.14
N GLU A 266 14.69 4.63 -20.23
CA GLU A 266 13.33 4.80 -20.71
C GLU A 266 12.37 4.10 -19.74
N VAL A 267 11.47 4.88 -19.13
CA VAL A 267 10.38 4.36 -18.33
C VAL A 267 9.18 4.24 -19.26
N LEU A 268 8.87 3.01 -19.69
CA LEU A 268 7.63 2.68 -20.36
C LEU A 268 6.54 2.32 -19.34
#